data_AF-A0A2V7Y7M2-F1
#
_entry.id   AF-A0A2V7Y7M2-F1
#
_cell.length_a   1.000
_cell.length_b   1.000
_cell.length_c   1.000
_cell.angle_alpha   90.00
_cell.angle_beta   90.00
_cell.angle_gamma   90.00
#
_symmetry.space_group_name_H-M   'P 1'
#
loop_
_entity.id
_entity.type
_entity.pdbx_description
1 polymer ?
#
loop_
_entity_poly.entity_id
_entity_poly.type
_entity_poly.pdbx_seq_one_letter_code
_entity_poly.pdbx_strand_id
1 'polypeptide(L)'
;MVTVRGEIVDSYCYAGRGIHGPSHTACALRCAKKGIALVLVEEGTRRLYVLMPPKDDSVMPANVIAAAGTTRSVTGRMFVNSGSRFLMVDAIK
;
A
#
# COMPACT_ATOMS: atom_id res chain seq x y z
N MET A 1 0.19 14.13 10.21
CA MET A 1 0.63 12.74 9.92
C MET A 1 -0.33 11.79 10.60
N VAL A 2 -0.49 10.57 10.08
CA VAL A 2 -1.29 9.49 10.66
C VAL A 2 -0.51 8.19 10.59
N THR A 3 -0.82 7.25 11.48
CA THR A 3 -0.32 5.87 11.41
C THR A 3 -1.52 4.94 11.20
N VAL A 4 -1.47 4.16 10.14
CA VAL A 4 -2.53 3.20 9.77
C VAL A 4 -1.92 1.81 9.78
N ARG A 5 -2.54 0.88 10.52
CA ARG A 5 -2.17 -0.54 10.53
C ARG A 5 -3.05 -1.30 9.55
N GLY A 6 -2.43 -2.06 8.65
CA GLY A 6 -3.15 -2.74 7.59
C GLY A 6 -2.27 -3.66 6.76
N GLU A 7 -2.91 -4.42 5.88
CA GLU A 7 -2.21 -5.25 4.89
C GLU A 7 -1.80 -4.39 3.69
N ILE A 8 -0.52 -4.45 3.30
CA ILE A 8 -0.03 -3.83 2.07
C ILE A 8 -0.28 -4.81 0.92
N VAL A 9 -1.03 -4.41 -0.10
CA VAL A 9 -1.39 -5.25 -1.26
C VAL A 9 -1.15 -4.49 -2.57
N ASP A 10 -1.05 -5.18 -3.71
CA ASP A 10 -1.07 -4.50 -5.00
C ASP A 10 -2.51 -4.20 -5.44
N SER A 11 -2.73 -3.03 -6.04
CA SER A 11 -4.07 -2.55 -6.38
C SER A 11 -4.77 -3.43 -7.43
N TYR A 12 -4.01 -4.02 -8.35
CA TYR A 12 -4.58 -4.80 -9.46
C TYR A 12 -5.21 -6.09 -8.97
N CYS A 13 -4.48 -6.89 -8.19
CA CYS A 13 -4.98 -8.16 -7.69
C CYS A 13 -6.02 -7.96 -6.58
N TYR A 14 -5.84 -6.97 -5.70
CA TYR A 14 -6.82 -6.70 -4.66
C TYR A 14 -8.14 -6.22 -5.25
N ALA A 15 -8.13 -5.15 -6.04
CA ALA A 15 -9.36 -4.54 -6.54
C ALA A 15 -9.98 -5.32 -7.71
N GLY A 16 -9.16 -5.81 -8.63
CA GLY A 16 -9.64 -6.49 -9.85
C GLY A 16 -9.93 -7.97 -9.66
N ARG A 17 -9.32 -8.62 -8.66
CA ARG A 17 -9.42 -10.08 -8.49
C ARG A 17 -9.81 -10.52 -7.08
N GLY A 18 -9.80 -9.63 -6.09
CA GLY A 18 -10.06 -9.97 -4.69
C GLY A 18 -8.98 -10.86 -4.06
N ILE A 19 -7.79 -10.93 -4.65
CA ILE A 19 -6.71 -11.81 -4.18
C ILE A 19 -5.71 -10.99 -3.37
N HIS A 20 -5.36 -11.48 -2.18
CA HIS A 20 -4.36 -10.89 -1.29
C HIS A 20 -3.85 -11.93 -0.28
N GLY A 21 -3.04 -11.51 0.68
CA GLY A 21 -2.47 -12.34 1.73
C GLY A 21 -1.08 -12.89 1.43
N PRO A 22 -0.50 -13.65 2.37
CA PRO A 22 0.89 -14.14 2.29
C PRO A 22 1.18 -15.00 1.06
N SER A 23 0.19 -15.73 0.54
CA SER A 23 0.34 -16.54 -0.68
C SER A 23 0.48 -15.68 -1.94
N HIS A 24 0.14 -14.39 -1.88
CA HIS A 24 0.18 -13.46 -3.00
C HIS A 24 1.37 -12.49 -2.98
N THR A 25 2.21 -12.54 -1.93
CA THR A 25 3.40 -11.68 -1.77
C THR A 25 4.29 -11.66 -3.01
N ALA A 26 4.62 -12.82 -3.58
CA ALA A 26 5.49 -12.90 -4.75
C ALA A 26 4.90 -12.19 -5.98
N CYS A 27 3.57 -12.21 -6.14
CA CYS A 27 2.89 -11.51 -7.22
C CYS A 27 2.85 -10.00 -6.95
N ALA A 28 2.51 -9.59 -5.72
CA ALA A 28 2.48 -8.19 -5.32
C ALA A 28 3.85 -7.50 -5.51
N LEU A 29 4.94 -8.19 -5.16
CA LEU A 29 6.31 -7.73 -5.39
C LEU A 29 6.62 -7.46 -6.86
N ARG A 30 6.20 -8.38 -7.76
CA ARG A 30 6.41 -8.20 -9.21
C ARG A 30 5.56 -7.07 -9.76
N CYS A 31 4.32 -6.93 -9.28
CA CYS A 31 3.40 -5.87 -9.70
C CYS A 31 3.93 -4.49 -9.28
N ALA A 32 4.35 -4.35 -8.02
CA ALA A 32 4.93 -3.11 -7.50
C ALA A 32 6.18 -2.68 -8.27
N LYS A 33 7.08 -3.63 -8.59
CA LYS A 33 8.27 -3.37 -9.43
C LYS A 33 7.95 -2.90 -10.84
N LYS A 34 6.75 -3.20 -11.35
CA LYS A 34 6.25 -2.73 -12.66
C LYS A 34 5.44 -1.43 -12.56
N GLY A 35 5.39 -0.79 -11.39
CA GLY A 35 4.69 0.48 -11.19
C GLY A 35 3.20 0.35 -10.85
N ILE A 36 2.69 -0.86 -10.61
CA ILE A 36 1.33 -1.03 -10.06
C ILE A 36 1.33 -0.46 -8.65
N ALA A 37 0.35 0.40 -8.36
CA ALA A 37 0.24 1.04 -7.07
C ALA A 37 0.05 0.01 -5.95
N LEU A 38 0.76 0.20 -4.85
CA LEU A 38 0.47 -0.49 -3.60
C LEU A 38 -0.65 0.24 -2.87
N VAL A 39 -1.51 -0.51 -2.20
CA VAL A 39 -2.57 0.01 -1.34
C VAL A 39 -2.47 -0.64 0.03
N LEU A 40 -2.87 0.10 1.06
CA LEU A 40 -3.00 -0.41 2.42
C LEU A 40 -4.48 -0.64 2.71
N VAL A 41 -4.82 -1.86 3.13
CA VAL A 41 -6.15 -2.22 3.61
C VAL A 41 -6.12 -2.15 5.13
N GLU A 42 -6.73 -1.11 5.71
CA GLU A 42 -6.77 -0.91 7.15
C GLU A 42 -7.51 -2.06 7.85
N GLU A 43 -6.93 -2.57 8.94
CA GLU A 43 -7.58 -3.61 9.75
C GLU A 43 -8.83 -3.05 10.45
N GLY A 44 -9.85 -3.89 10.61
CA GLY A 44 -11.11 -3.54 11.27
C GLY A 44 -12.05 -2.71 10.39
N THR A 45 -11.60 -1.58 9.85
CA THR A 45 -12.45 -0.70 9.01
C THR A 45 -12.49 -1.11 7.55
N ARG A 46 -11.47 -1.85 7.10
CA ARG A 46 -11.23 -2.21 5.69
C ARG A 46 -11.14 -1.01 4.74
N ARG A 47 -10.81 0.18 5.25
CA ARG A 47 -10.57 1.35 4.41
C ARG A 47 -9.32 1.14 3.56
N LEU A 48 -9.43 1.49 2.28
CA LEU A 48 -8.30 1.49 1.35
C LEU A 48 -7.57 2.82 1.36
N TYR A 49 -6.26 2.76 1.42
CA TYR A 49 -5.36 3.90 1.26
C TYR A 49 -4.40 3.62 0.12
N VAL A 50 -4.42 4.44 -0.93
CA VAL A 50 -3.43 4.35 -2.00
C VAL A 50 -2.10 4.86 -1.48
N LEU A 51 -1.06 4.02 -1.50
CA LEU A 51 0.25 4.39 -1.02
C LEU A 51 0.98 5.22 -2.07
N MET A 52 1.48 6.38 -1.66
CA MET A 52 2.31 7.24 -2.49
C MET A 52 3.75 7.24 -1.98
N PRO A 53 4.74 7.31 -2.89
CA PRO A 53 6.14 7.50 -2.48
C PRO A 53 6.32 8.84 -1.76
N PRO A 54 7.38 9.00 -0.94
CA PRO A 54 7.61 10.21 -0.15
C PRO A 54 7.91 11.46 -1.00
N LYS A 55 8.27 11.28 -2.26
CA LYS A 55 8.64 12.34 -3.22
C LYS A 55 8.00 12.08 -4.58
N ASP A 56 7.69 13.15 -5.30
CA ASP A 56 7.34 13.09 -6.73
C ASP A 56 8.47 12.49 -7.58
N ASP A 57 8.11 11.92 -8.73
CA ASP A 57 9.04 11.26 -9.66
C ASP A 57 9.98 10.24 -8.98
N SER A 58 9.43 9.46 -8.05
CA SER A 58 10.19 8.45 -7.34
C SER A 58 9.41 7.14 -7.21
N VAL A 59 10.16 6.04 -7.13
CA VAL A 59 9.58 4.73 -6.88
C VAL A 59 9.25 4.56 -5.39
N MET A 60 8.30 3.68 -5.10
CA MET A 60 8.00 3.29 -3.72
C MET A 60 9.28 2.74 -3.05
N PRO A 61 9.59 3.10 -1.80
CA PRO A 61 10.77 2.58 -1.10
C PRO A 61 10.82 1.05 -1.08
N ALA A 62 12.01 0.48 -1.26
CA ALA A 62 12.19 -0.97 -1.42
C ALA A 62 11.69 -1.78 -0.22
N ASN A 63 11.80 -1.23 1.00
CA ASN A 63 11.26 -1.84 2.22
C ASN A 63 9.73 -1.89 2.25
N VAL A 64 9.05 -0.89 1.67
CA VAL A 64 7.58 -0.90 1.52
C VAL A 64 7.17 -1.93 0.47
N ILE A 65 7.88 -1.99 -0.66
CA ILE A 65 7.67 -3.01 -1.69
C ILE A 65 7.86 -4.41 -1.08
N ALA A 66 8.97 -4.64 -0.38
CA ALA A 66 9.28 -5.92 0.28
C ALA A 66 8.24 -6.36 1.31
N ALA A 67 7.47 -5.42 1.86
CA ALA A 67 6.42 -5.69 2.82
C ALA A 67 5.04 -5.97 2.21
N ALA A 68 4.91 -5.92 0.87
CA ALA A 68 3.67 -6.31 0.21
C ALA A 68 3.27 -7.76 0.56
N GLY A 69 1.97 -8.00 0.75
CA GLY A 69 1.40 -9.24 1.28
C GLY A 69 1.54 -9.43 2.79
N THR A 70 2.02 -8.41 3.52
CA THR A 70 2.15 -8.45 4.99
C THR A 70 1.39 -7.30 5.65
N THR A 71 1.01 -7.51 6.92
CA THR A 71 0.43 -6.46 7.76
C THR A 71 1.53 -5.62 8.37
N ARG A 72 1.43 -4.29 8.20
CA ARG A 72 2.39 -3.31 8.69
C ARG A 72 1.69 -2.07 9.23
N SER A 73 2.38 -1.33 10.07
CA SER A 73 1.99 0.02 10.44
C SER A 73 2.69 1.02 9.53
N VAL A 74 1.92 1.71 8.70
CA VAL A 74 2.42 2.73 7.76
C VAL A 74 2.13 4.10 8.35
N THR A 75 3.17 4.89 8.55
CA THR A 75 3.07 6.29 9.00
C THR A 75 3.30 7.21 7.82
N GLY A 76 2.46 8.24 7.72
CA GLY A 76 2.49 9.10 6.55
C GLY A 76 1.64 10.36 6.64
N ARG A 77 1.69 11.15 5.58
CA ARG A 77 0.74 12.25 5.32
C ARG A 77 -0.47 11.70 4.57
N MET A 78 -1.65 11.86 5.15
CA MET A 78 -2.91 11.42 4.55
C MET A 78 -3.52 12.55 3.73
N PHE A 79 -4.05 12.18 2.57
CA PHE A 79 -4.84 13.05 1.71
C PHE A 79 -6.17 12.39 1.43
N VAL A 80 -7.23 13.19 1.35
CA VAL A 80 -8.52 12.76 0.82
C VAL A 80 -8.79 13.62 -0.39
N ASN A 81 -8.90 12.99 -1.56
CA ASN A 81 -9.21 13.67 -2.81
C ASN A 81 -10.17 12.83 -3.64
N SER A 82 -11.21 13.45 -4.18
CA SER A 82 -12.24 12.78 -5.01
C SER A 82 -12.80 11.49 -4.39
N GLY A 83 -13.01 11.50 -3.06
CA GLY A 83 -13.52 10.33 -2.30
C GLY A 83 -12.50 9.22 -2.04
N SER A 84 -11.28 9.33 -2.57
CA SER A 84 -10.19 8.39 -2.35
C SER A 84 -9.25 8.85 -1.25
N ARG A 85 -8.69 7.89 -0.50
CA ARG A 85 -7.68 8.15 0.53
C ARG A 85 -6.31 7.80 -0.02
N PHE A 86 -5.37 8.72 0.14
CA PHE A 86 -3.97 8.51 -0.21
C PHE A 86 -3.13 8.65 1.05
N LEU A 87 -2.07 7.85 1.16
CA LEU A 87 -1.13 7.91 2.25
C LEU A 87 0.28 7.99 1.66
N MET A 88 0.88 9.17 1.73
CA MET A 88 2.28 9.36 1.38
C MET A 88 3.13 8.76 2.47
N VAL A 89 3.95 7.76 2.11
CA VAL A 89 4.66 6.92 3.08
C VAL A 89 5.91 7.65 3.58
N ASP A 90 5.94 7.93 4.88
CA ASP A 90 7.12 8.46 5.57
C ASP A 90 7.90 7.33 6.28
N ALA A 91 7.18 6.36 6.88
CA ALA A 91 7.79 5.22 7.56
C ALA A 91 6.89 3.96 7.57
N ILE A 92 7.53 2.80 7.73
CA ILE A 92 6.89 1.48 7.86
C ILE A 92 7.49 0.76 9.09
N LYS A 93 6.63 0.14 9.89
CA LYS A 93 6.99 -0.76 11.01
C LYS A 93 6.28 -2.10 10.84
#